data_AF-A0A6J4QQS1-F1
#
_entry.id   AF-A0A6J4QQS1-F1
#
_cell.length_a   1.000
_cell.length_b   1.000
_cell.length_c   1.000
_cell.angle_alpha   90.00
_cell.angle_beta   90.00
_cell.angle_gamma   90.00
#
_symmetry.space_group_name_H-M   'P 1'
#
loop_
_entity.id
_entity.type
_entity.pdbx_description
1 polymer ?
#
loop_
_entity_poly.entity_id
_entity_poly.type
_entity_poly.pdbx_seq_one_letter_code
_entity_poly.pdbx_strand_id
1 'polypeptide(L)'
;MSPYLDLVAVSRRSPNGSICLNSALAFWDLTDEVPAEVHLAVSRGAHRPRISYPPIRVHVFAADTFELGREQVRLESGEEIYIYSPERSVVDAMRLRGRIGTDVAYEALRRYLRRPRPSAGDLLRLARQLRTGGPMADALEVLTG
;
A
#
# COMPACT_ATOMS: atom_id res chain seq x y z
N MET A 1 -21.72 5.54 -9.15
CA MET A 1 -21.43 4.87 -7.86
C MET A 1 -19.92 4.91 -7.69
N SER A 2 -19.40 5.52 -6.62
CA SER A 2 -17.94 5.68 -6.43
C SER A 2 -17.30 4.29 -6.31
N PRO A 3 -16.24 3.97 -7.09
CA PRO A 3 -15.58 2.67 -7.02
C PRO A 3 -14.87 2.43 -5.67
N TYR A 4 -14.78 3.45 -4.82
CA TYR A 4 -14.06 3.44 -3.56
C TYR A 4 -14.97 3.46 -2.31
N LEU A 5 -16.24 3.11 -2.45
CA LEU A 5 -17.21 3.15 -1.33
C LEU A 5 -16.72 2.34 -0.12
N ASP A 6 -16.14 1.17 -0.37
CA ASP A 6 -15.62 0.31 0.70
C ASP A 6 -14.40 0.92 1.40
N LEU A 7 -13.51 1.60 0.66
CA LEU A 7 -12.37 2.32 1.25
C LEU A 7 -12.84 3.46 2.15
N VAL A 8 -13.85 4.21 1.72
CA VAL A 8 -14.47 5.29 2.52
C VAL A 8 -15.10 4.72 3.79
N ALA A 9 -15.87 3.64 3.65
CA ALA A 9 -16.57 3.01 4.76
C ALA A 9 -15.61 2.47 5.82
N VAL A 10 -14.45 1.95 5.41
CA VAL A 10 -13.38 1.50 6.33
C VAL A 10 -12.64 2.68 6.95
N SER A 11 -12.29 3.69 6.15
CA SER A 11 -11.53 4.86 6.63
C SER A 11 -12.31 5.65 7.68
N ARG A 12 -13.62 5.83 7.52
CA ARG A 12 -14.49 6.48 8.52
C ARG A 12 -14.55 5.74 9.85
N ARG A 13 -14.46 4.40 9.83
CA ARG A 13 -14.48 3.56 11.04
C ARG A 13 -13.10 3.36 11.66
N SER A 14 -12.04 3.70 10.93
CA SER A 14 -10.65 3.62 11.37
C SER A 14 -9.87 4.86 10.90
N PRO A 15 -10.17 6.05 11.43
CA PRO A 15 -9.59 7.32 10.94
C PRO A 15 -8.07 7.38 11.13
N ASN A 16 -7.52 6.61 12.07
CA ASN A 16 -6.07 6.51 12.30
C ASN A 16 -5.39 5.36 11.52
N GLY A 17 -6.16 4.61 10.72
CA GLY A 17 -5.61 3.57 9.85
C GLY A 17 -5.23 4.13 8.48
N SER A 18 -4.57 3.29 7.67
CA SER A 18 -4.21 3.60 6.28
C SER A 18 -4.54 2.45 5.36
N ILE A 19 -5.15 2.73 4.20
CA ILE A 19 -5.31 1.76 3.12
C ILE A 19 -3.91 1.32 2.66
N CYS A 20 -3.70 0.01 2.51
CA CYS A 20 -2.39 -0.59 2.26
C CYS A 20 -2.44 -1.79 1.31
N LEU A 21 -1.28 -2.34 0.95
CA LEU A 21 -1.12 -3.58 0.18
C LEU A 21 -2.05 -3.65 -1.04
N ASN A 22 -2.74 -4.77 -1.28
CA ASN A 22 -3.53 -4.98 -2.49
C ASN A 22 -4.56 -3.86 -2.72
N SER A 23 -5.17 -3.29 -1.67
CA SER A 23 -6.07 -2.14 -1.82
C SER A 23 -5.36 -0.86 -2.25
N ALA A 24 -4.16 -0.59 -1.72
CA ALA A 24 -3.38 0.56 -2.16
C ALA A 24 -2.78 0.36 -3.57
N LEU A 25 -2.33 -0.86 -3.89
CA LEU A 25 -1.87 -1.21 -5.23
C LEU A 25 -2.97 -0.99 -6.27
N ALA A 26 -4.19 -1.49 -6.00
CA ALA A 26 -5.32 -1.31 -6.90
C ALA A 26 -5.72 0.17 -7.04
N PHE A 27 -5.73 0.93 -5.93
CA PHE A 27 -6.03 2.35 -5.97
C PHE A 27 -5.06 3.17 -6.84
N TRP A 28 -3.78 2.79 -6.85
CA TRP A 28 -2.74 3.46 -7.63
C TRP A 28 -2.49 2.86 -9.01
N ASP A 29 -3.35 1.97 -9.48
CA ASP A 29 -3.21 1.27 -10.77
C ASP A 29 -1.86 0.51 -10.88
N LEU A 30 -1.44 -0.09 -9.77
CA LEU A 30 -0.22 -0.91 -9.67
C LEU A 30 -0.52 -2.41 -9.70
N THR A 31 -1.78 -2.79 -9.89
CA THR A 31 -2.23 -4.17 -10.11
C THR A 31 -3.55 -4.16 -10.86
N ASP A 32 -3.82 -5.19 -11.67
CA ASP A 32 -5.17 -5.42 -12.24
C ASP A 32 -6.07 -6.22 -11.28
N GLU A 33 -5.50 -6.73 -10.20
CA GLU A 33 -6.27 -7.52 -9.23
C GLU A 33 -7.26 -6.63 -8.49
N VAL A 34 -8.52 -7.04 -8.48
CA VAL A 34 -9.56 -6.44 -7.64
C VAL A 34 -9.50 -7.09 -6.25
N PRO A 35 -9.15 -6.36 -5.18
CA PRO A 35 -9.06 -6.95 -3.84
C PRO A 35 -10.43 -7.39 -3.33
N ALA A 36 -10.55 -8.63 -2.87
CA ALA A 36 -11.78 -9.15 -2.25
C ALA A 36 -12.04 -8.59 -0.84
N GLU A 37 -11.02 -7.99 -0.22
CA GLU A 37 -11.08 -7.38 1.11
C GLU A 37 -10.40 -6.01 1.07
N VAL A 38 -10.82 -5.10 1.94
CA VAL A 38 -10.09 -3.85 2.17
C VAL A 38 -8.91 -4.11 3.09
N HIS A 39 -7.71 -3.91 2.58
CA HIS A 39 -6.47 -4.03 3.34
C HIS A 39 -6.20 -2.74 4.12
N LEU A 40 -6.25 -2.84 5.44
CA LEU A 40 -6.11 -1.72 6.36
C LEU A 40 -4.88 -1.91 7.25
N ALA A 41 -3.94 -0.98 7.19
CA ALA A 41 -2.83 -0.89 8.13
C ALA A 41 -3.27 -0.12 9.39
N VAL A 42 -2.85 -0.63 10.54
CA VAL A 42 -2.95 0.06 11.83
C VAL A 42 -1.58 0.07 12.50
N SER A 43 -1.28 1.15 13.21
CA SER A 43 -0.03 1.27 13.96
C SER A 43 0.01 0.27 15.13
N ARG A 44 1.17 -0.33 15.40
CA ARG A 44 1.35 -1.23 16.55
C ARG A 44 1.04 -0.46 17.85
N GLY A 45 0.15 -1.04 18.66
CA GLY A 45 -0.35 -0.42 19.89
C GLY A 45 -1.66 0.35 19.70
N ALA A 46 -2.08 0.60 18.46
CA ALA A 46 -3.39 1.18 18.19
C ALA A 46 -4.52 0.16 18.30
N HIS A 47 -5.75 0.67 18.46
CA HIS A 47 -6.97 -0.12 18.39
C HIS A 47 -7.12 -0.81 17.03
N ARG A 48 -7.51 -2.08 17.03
CA ARG A 48 -7.80 -2.84 15.81
C ARG A 48 -9.31 -2.82 15.58
N PRO A 49 -9.79 -2.20 14.49
CA PRO A 49 -11.22 -2.10 14.25
C PRO A 49 -11.82 -3.48 13.99
N ARG A 50 -13.06 -3.67 14.46
CA ARG A 50 -13.90 -4.82 14.09
C ARG A 50 -15.00 -4.30 13.18
N ILE A 51 -14.86 -4.54 11.88
CA ILE A 51 -15.82 -4.12 10.87
C ILE A 51 -16.49 -5.38 10.33
N SER A 52 -17.83 -5.45 10.45
CA SER A 52 -18.62 -6.58 9.93
C SER A 52 -18.77 -6.53 8.40
N TYR A 53 -18.81 -5.32 7.83
CA TYR A 53 -18.84 -5.08 6.39
C TYR A 53 -18.31 -3.67 6.05
N PRO A 54 -17.53 -3.49 4.95
CA PRO A 54 -17.07 -4.52 4.01
C PRO A 54 -16.05 -5.48 4.65
N PRO A 55 -15.74 -6.63 4.02
CA PRO A 55 -14.66 -7.50 4.46
C PRO A 55 -13.35 -6.72 4.55
N ILE A 56 -12.63 -6.87 5.67
CA ILE A 56 -11.35 -6.21 5.89
C ILE A 56 -10.25 -7.19 6.26
N ARG A 57 -9.03 -6.86 5.83
CA ARG A 57 -7.81 -7.49 6.32
C ARG A 57 -6.98 -6.46 7.07
N VAL A 58 -6.83 -6.66 8.38
CA VAL A 58 -6.05 -5.75 9.24
C VAL A 58 -4.58 -6.18 9.27
N HIS A 59 -3.69 -5.23 8.98
CA HIS A 59 -2.25 -5.38 9.04
C HIS A 59 -1.67 -4.48 10.14
N VAL A 60 -0.84 -5.05 11.01
CA VAL A 60 -0.22 -4.30 12.11
C VAL A 60 1.20 -3.90 11.71
N PHE A 61 1.41 -2.61 11.47
CA PHE A 61 2.69 -2.06 11.05
C PHE A 61 3.45 -1.43 12.23
N ALA A 62 4.76 -1.27 12.09
CA ALA A 62 5.57 -0.73 13.18
C ALA A 62 5.28 0.77 13.37
N ALA A 63 5.13 1.18 14.63
CA ALA A 63 4.73 2.55 14.97
C ALA A 63 5.75 3.60 14.50
N ASP A 64 7.05 3.27 14.55
CA ASP A 64 8.16 4.14 14.13
C ASP A 64 8.23 4.39 12.61
N THR A 65 7.52 3.60 11.82
CA THR A 65 7.53 3.67 10.35
C THR A 65 6.12 3.80 9.76
N PHE A 66 5.11 3.98 10.62
CA PHE A 66 3.70 3.95 10.21
C PHE A 66 3.34 5.12 9.31
N GLU A 67 3.88 6.31 9.57
CA GLU A 67 3.61 7.54 8.81
C GLU A 67 4.45 7.65 7.52
N LEU A 68 5.50 6.83 7.35
CA LEU A 68 6.38 6.91 6.19
C LEU A 68 5.61 6.57 4.90
N GLY A 69 5.52 7.57 4.00
CA GLY A 69 4.77 7.45 2.75
C GLY A 69 3.27 7.32 2.95
N ARG A 70 2.72 7.75 4.09
CA ARG A 70 1.27 7.86 4.29
C ARG A 70 0.79 9.18 3.68
N GLU A 71 -0.26 9.11 2.89
CA GLU A 71 -0.86 10.25 2.20
C GLU A 71 -2.35 10.36 2.53
N GLN A 72 -2.85 11.59 2.53
CA GLN A 72 -4.28 11.88 2.59
C GLN A 72 -4.74 12.20 1.19
N VAL A 73 -5.68 11.41 0.67
CA VAL A 73 -6.20 11.57 -0.69
C VAL A 73 -7.67 11.92 -0.61
N ARG A 74 -8.05 13.00 -1.32
CA ARG A 74 -9.44 13.39 -1.51
C ARG A 74 -10.01 12.71 -2.74
N LEU A 75 -11.05 11.92 -2.54
CA LEU A 75 -11.77 11.21 -3.59
C LEU A 75 -12.73 12.15 -4.33
N GLU A 76 -13.15 11.76 -5.53
CA GLU A 76 -14.15 12.51 -6.32
C GLU A 76 -15.48 12.71 -5.58
N SER A 77 -15.83 11.79 -4.68
CA SER A 77 -17.00 11.92 -3.81
C SER A 77 -16.87 13.02 -2.74
N GLY A 78 -15.70 13.67 -2.64
CA GLY A 78 -15.38 14.69 -1.65
C GLY A 78 -14.82 14.16 -0.33
N GLU A 79 -14.88 12.84 -0.13
CA GLU A 79 -14.36 12.14 1.06
C GLU A 79 -12.84 12.04 1.06
N GLU A 80 -12.26 12.00 2.25
CA GLU A 80 -10.82 11.86 2.42
C GLU A 80 -10.47 10.50 3.05
N ILE A 81 -9.42 9.88 2.54
CA ILE A 81 -8.88 8.62 3.06
C ILE A 81 -7.38 8.75 3.29
N TYR A 82 -6.88 8.00 4.27
CA TYR A 82 -5.45 7.77 4.39
C TYR A 82 -5.05 6.52 3.62
N ILE A 83 -4.01 6.62 2.82
CA ILE A 83 -3.50 5.54 1.99
C ILE A 83 -1.98 5.62 1.91
N TYR A 84 -1.31 4.50 1.75
CA TYR A 84 0.13 4.51 1.46
C TYR A 84 0.40 4.92 0.01
N SER A 85 1.40 5.78 -0.19
CA SER A 85 1.84 6.30 -1.48
C SER A 85 2.16 5.17 -2.47
N PRO A 86 2.26 5.47 -3.79
CA PRO A 86 2.70 4.50 -4.77
C PRO A 86 4.04 3.84 -4.41
N GLU A 87 5.05 4.63 -4.03
CA GLU A 87 6.37 4.15 -3.62
C GLU A 87 6.26 3.22 -2.42
N ARG A 88 5.50 3.65 -1.40
CA ARG A 88 5.32 2.86 -0.19
C ARG A 88 4.62 1.54 -0.46
N SER A 89 3.63 1.58 -1.33
CA SER A 89 2.86 0.40 -1.73
C SER A 89 3.73 -0.62 -2.46
N VAL A 90 4.60 -0.19 -3.39
CA VAL A 90 5.57 -1.06 -4.08
C VAL A 90 6.61 -1.63 -3.10
N VAL A 91 7.13 -0.81 -2.19
CA VAL A 91 8.11 -1.27 -1.19
C VAL A 91 7.50 -2.27 -0.22
N ASP A 92 6.29 -2.02 0.28
CA ASP A 92 5.58 -2.97 1.14
C ASP A 92 5.22 -4.25 0.39
N ALA A 93 4.86 -4.15 -0.90
CA ALA A 93 4.61 -5.31 -1.74
C ALA A 93 5.85 -6.21 -1.84
N MET A 94 7.02 -5.64 -2.16
CA MET A 94 8.28 -6.39 -2.22
C MET A 94 8.71 -6.95 -0.85
N ARG A 95 8.54 -6.15 0.21
CA ARG A 95 8.81 -6.55 1.61
C ARG A 95 7.98 -7.76 2.02
N LEU A 96 6.72 -7.77 1.63
CA LEU A 96 5.73 -8.76 2.06
C LEU A 96 5.32 -9.71 0.93
N ARG A 97 6.16 -9.87 -0.10
CA ARG A 97 5.90 -10.69 -1.28
C ARG A 97 5.53 -12.15 -0.96
N GLY A 98 6.11 -12.72 0.10
CA GLY A 98 5.74 -14.06 0.58
C GLY A 98 4.33 -14.17 1.15
N ARG A 99 3.68 -13.03 1.45
CA ARG A 99 2.29 -12.97 1.95
C ARG A 99 1.30 -12.53 0.88
N ILE A 100 1.68 -11.60 0.02
CA ILE A 100 0.77 -11.04 -0.99
C ILE A 100 0.91 -11.69 -2.37
N GLY A 101 1.94 -12.51 -2.57
CA GLY A 101 2.29 -13.09 -3.87
C GLY A 101 3.53 -12.43 -4.47
N THR A 102 4.49 -13.25 -4.90
CA THR A 102 5.72 -12.76 -5.52
C THR A 102 5.44 -12.10 -6.86
N ASP A 103 4.56 -12.71 -7.67
CA ASP A 103 4.19 -12.17 -8.98
C ASP A 103 3.49 -10.81 -8.85
N VAL A 104 2.59 -10.66 -7.88
CA VAL A 104 1.93 -9.38 -7.56
C VAL A 104 2.95 -8.30 -7.20
N ALA A 105 3.96 -8.64 -6.39
CA ALA A 105 4.99 -7.69 -5.98
C ALA A 105 5.87 -7.23 -7.16
N TYR A 106 6.31 -8.16 -8.01
CA TYR A 106 7.10 -7.82 -9.20
C TYR A 106 6.28 -7.04 -10.22
N GLU A 107 5.01 -7.39 -10.39
CA GLU A 107 4.12 -6.67 -11.29
C GLU A 107 3.87 -5.24 -10.83
N ALA A 108 3.64 -5.03 -9.53
CA ALA A 108 3.54 -3.69 -8.95
C ALA A 108 4.79 -2.84 -9.20
N LEU A 109 5.97 -3.45 -9.04
CA LEU A 109 7.24 -2.78 -9.35
C LEU A 109 7.36 -2.43 -10.83
N ARG A 110 7.05 -3.36 -11.75
CA ARG A 110 7.07 -3.11 -13.20
C ARG A 110 6.12 -1.99 -13.59
N ARG A 111 4.89 -1.98 -13.07
CA ARG A 111 3.92 -0.92 -13.35
C ARG A 111 4.40 0.42 -12.85
N TYR A 112 4.92 0.48 -11.62
CA TYR A 112 5.50 1.70 -11.08
C TYR A 112 6.61 2.25 -11.98
N LEU A 113 7.53 1.40 -12.43
CA LEU A 113 8.65 1.79 -13.29
C LEU A 113 8.22 2.27 -14.69
N ARG A 114 7.01 1.92 -15.16
CA ARG A 114 6.46 2.40 -16.44
C ARG A 114 5.73 3.74 -16.33
N ARG A 115 5.51 4.27 -15.12
CA ARG A 115 4.84 5.56 -14.93
C ARG A 115 5.66 6.70 -15.54
N PRO A 116 5.05 7.87 -15.86
CA PRO A 116 5.78 8.98 -16.51
C PRO A 116 6.96 9.55 -15.71
N ARG A 117 6.98 9.38 -14.38
CA ARG A 117 8.02 9.90 -13.48
C ARG A 117 8.38 8.87 -12.40
N PRO A 118 8.94 7.71 -12.79
CA PRO A 118 9.32 6.69 -11.83
C PRO A 118 10.63 7.09 -11.15
N SER A 119 10.81 6.71 -9.88
CA SER A 119 12.06 6.97 -9.16
C SER A 119 12.54 5.74 -8.39
N ALA A 120 13.47 5.00 -9.00
CA ALA A 120 14.14 3.89 -8.31
C ALA A 120 14.90 4.36 -7.06
N GLY A 121 15.45 5.58 -7.09
CA GLY A 121 16.10 6.19 -5.93
C GLY A 121 15.15 6.42 -4.75
N ASP A 122 13.89 6.78 -5.02
CA ASP A 122 12.88 6.96 -3.98
C ASP A 122 12.44 5.61 -3.40
N LEU A 123 12.24 4.59 -4.24
CA LEU A 123 11.98 3.23 -3.79
C LEU A 123 13.10 2.70 -2.89
N LEU A 124 14.37 2.87 -3.27
CA LEU A 124 15.52 2.44 -2.48
C LEU A 124 15.68 3.24 -1.19
N ARG A 125 15.42 4.54 -1.21
CA ARG A 125 15.45 5.38 0.00
C ARG A 125 14.39 4.93 1.00
N LEU A 126 13.16 4.73 0.52
CA LEU A 126 12.05 4.30 1.36
C LEU A 126 12.25 2.87 1.87
N ALA A 127 12.74 1.95 1.02
CA ALA A 127 13.08 0.59 1.41
C ALA A 127 14.12 0.53 2.54
N ARG A 128 15.14 1.40 2.51
CA ARG A 128 16.10 1.53 3.61
C ARG A 128 15.44 1.99 4.91
N GLN A 129 14.59 3.02 4.85
CA GLN A 129 13.86 3.50 6.04
C GLN A 129 12.94 2.43 6.63
N LEU A 130 12.36 1.57 5.77
CA LEU A 130 11.51 0.44 6.16
C LEU A 130 12.28 -0.84 6.48
N ARG A 131 13.61 -0.76 6.55
CA ARG A 131 14.50 -1.88 6.88
C ARG A 131 14.28 -3.08 5.94
N THR A 132 14.00 -2.80 4.67
CA THR A 132 13.74 -3.76 3.58
C THR A 132 14.68 -3.51 2.40
N GLY A 133 15.96 -3.27 2.66
CA GLY A 133 16.93 -2.89 1.62
C GLY A 133 17.16 -3.97 0.56
N GLY A 134 17.44 -5.21 0.98
CA GLY A 134 17.86 -6.31 0.09
C GLY A 134 16.84 -6.63 -1.02
N PRO A 135 15.62 -7.08 -0.67
CA PRO A 135 14.65 -7.50 -1.69
C PRO A 135 14.27 -6.45 -2.72
N MET A 136 14.31 -5.16 -2.36
CA MET A 136 13.99 -4.09 -3.30
C MET A 136 15.18 -3.81 -4.25
N ALA A 137 16.40 -3.83 -3.73
CA ALA A 137 17.60 -3.65 -4.55
C ALA A 137 17.72 -4.78 -5.58
N ASP A 138 17.60 -6.04 -5.14
CA ASP A 138 17.68 -7.21 -6.01
C ASP A 138 16.63 -7.15 -7.13
N ALA A 139 15.40 -6.75 -6.79
CA ALA A 139 14.32 -6.68 -7.77
C ALA A 139 14.49 -5.52 -8.78
N LEU A 140 15.06 -4.40 -8.34
CA LEU A 140 15.38 -3.30 -9.26
C LEU A 140 16.52 -3.67 -10.20
N GLU A 141 17.55 -4.37 -9.72
CA GLU A 141 18.65 -4.86 -10.56
C GLU A 141 18.13 -5.79 -11.66
N VAL A 142 17.25 -6.74 -11.32
CA VAL A 142 16.64 -7.67 -12.29
C VAL A 142 15.78 -6.97 -13.36
N LEU A 143 15.16 -5.84 -13.04
CA LEU A 143 14.22 -5.16 -13.95
C LEU A 143 14.82 -3.98 -14.72
N THR A 144 16.02 -3.53 -14.34
CA THR A 144 16.68 -2.35 -14.93
C THR A 144 18.08 -2.64 -15.48
N GLY A 145 18.65 -3.80 -15.15
CA GLY A 145 19.85 -4.34 -15.78
C GLY A 145 19.53 -5.09 -17.07
#